data_AF-A0A7C1QD54-F1
#
_entry.id   AF-A0A7C1QD54-F1
#
_cell.length_a   1.000
_cell.length_b   1.000
_cell.length_c   1.000
_cell.angle_alpha   90.00
_cell.angle_beta   90.00
_cell.angle_gamma   90.00
#
_symmetry.space_group_name_H-M   'P 1'
#
loop_
_entity.id
_entity.type
_entity.pdbx_description
1 polymer ?
#
loop_
_entity_poly.entity_id
_entity_poly.type
_entity_poly.pdbx_seq_one_letter_code
_entity_poly.pdbx_strand_id
1 'polypeptide(L)'
;MNIYLITIIIAYILVVAFGYWLDFLNLSHLKKFGSVIPPEFEGQIDGSLLSKTRDYNVEHTKFGFVSSGFDKIVTLLFIFVLLNIYNSWIESLDFPF
;
A
#
# COMPACT_ATOMS: atom_id res chain seq x y z
N MET A 1 -26.87 -10.81 3.80
CA MET A 1 -25.49 -10.39 4.15
C MET A 1 -25.57 -9.62 5.46
N ASN A 2 -24.79 -10.02 6.47
CA ASN A 2 -24.91 -9.46 7.83
C ASN A 2 -24.53 -7.97 7.82
N ILE A 3 -25.36 -7.10 8.40
CA ILE A 3 -25.15 -5.64 8.39
C ILE A 3 -23.78 -5.27 8.98
N TYR A 4 -23.33 -5.98 10.02
CA TYR A 4 -22.03 -5.79 10.64
C TYR A 4 -20.86 -6.04 9.68
N LEU A 5 -20.98 -7.07 8.83
CA LEU A 5 -19.95 -7.43 7.86
C LEU A 5 -19.83 -6.35 6.76
N ILE A 6 -20.95 -5.81 6.31
CA ILE A 6 -20.97 -4.70 5.34
C ILE A 6 -20.30 -3.47 5.96
N THR A 7 -20.63 -3.13 7.20
CA THR A 7 -20.03 -1.99 7.91
C THR A 7 -18.51 -2.14 8.02
N ILE A 8 -18.01 -3.33 8.40
CA ILE A 8 -16.57 -3.58 8.52
C ILE A 8 -15.86 -3.43 7.17
N ILE A 9 -16.45 -3.97 6.09
CA ILE A 9 -15.88 -3.85 4.74
C ILE A 9 -15.83 -2.39 4.29
N ILE A 10 -16.90 -1.62 4.51
CA ILE A 10 -16.94 -0.19 4.16
C ILE A 10 -15.88 0.59 4.95
N ALA A 11 -15.78 0.37 6.27
CA ALA A 11 -14.78 1.02 7.09
C ALA A 11 -13.35 0.69 6.63
N TYR A 12 -13.09 -0.57 6.31
CA TYR A 12 -11.81 -1.01 5.75
C TYR A 12 -11.50 -0.30 4.43
N ILE A 13 -12.45 -0.28 3.48
CA ILE A 13 -12.27 0.39 2.18
C ILE A 13 -11.96 1.87 2.37
N LEU A 14 -12.66 2.55 3.30
CA LEU A 14 -12.39 3.96 3.59
C LEU A 14 -10.97 4.17 4.10
N VAL A 15 -10.52 3.41 5.09
CA VAL A 15 -9.15 3.52 5.62
C VAL A 15 -8.11 3.31 4.50
N VAL A 16 -8.33 2.30 3.66
CA VAL A 16 -7.44 2.01 2.52
C VAL A 16 -7.45 3.16 1.51
N ALA A 17 -8.62 3.70 1.16
CA ALA A 17 -8.76 4.81 0.22
C ALA A 17 -8.09 6.09 0.75
N PHE A 18 -8.26 6.41 2.03
CA PHE A 18 -7.59 7.56 2.65
C PHE A 18 -6.08 7.40 2.68
N GLY A 19 -5.56 6.19 2.95
CA GLY A 19 -4.12 5.91 2.85
C GLY A 19 -3.58 6.19 1.44
N TYR A 20 -4.21 5.62 0.41
CA TYR A 20 -3.81 5.87 -0.98
C TYR A 20 -3.94 7.34 -1.39
N TRP A 21 -4.95 8.04 -0.89
CA TRP A 21 -5.11 9.46 -1.14
C TRP A 21 -3.94 10.28 -0.56
N LEU A 22 -3.55 10.01 0.69
CA LEU A 22 -2.42 10.69 1.33
C LEU A 22 -1.11 10.43 0.60
N ASP A 23 -0.86 9.17 0.21
CA ASP A 23 0.37 8.84 -0.48
C ASP A 23 0.41 9.47 -1.90
N PHE A 24 -0.74 9.56 -2.57
CA PHE A 24 -0.87 10.29 -3.84
C PHE A 24 -0.54 11.77 -3.67
N LEU A 25 -1.07 12.43 -2.63
CA LEU A 25 -0.75 13.82 -2.32
C LEU A 25 0.76 13.99 -2.06
N ASN A 26 1.35 13.09 -1.28
CA ASN A 26 2.78 13.12 -0.97
C ASN A 26 3.63 12.98 -2.23
N LEU A 27 3.30 12.04 -3.11
CA LEU A 27 3.98 11.87 -4.40
C LEU A 27 3.81 13.07 -5.33
N SER A 28 2.61 13.64 -5.40
CA SER A 28 2.35 14.83 -6.21
C SER A 28 3.21 16.00 -5.73
N HIS A 29 3.31 16.20 -4.42
CA HIS A 29 4.16 17.21 -3.81
C HIS A 29 5.64 16.94 -4.08
N LEU A 30 6.10 15.70 -3.88
CA LEU A 30 7.50 15.29 -4.11
C LEU A 30 7.91 15.46 -5.58
N LYS A 31 7.03 15.15 -6.54
CA LYS A 31 7.29 15.39 -7.97
C LYS A 31 7.45 16.87 -8.29
N LYS A 32 6.67 17.74 -7.64
CA LYS A 32 6.64 19.17 -7.94
C LYS A 32 7.77 19.94 -7.25
N PHE A 33 8.12 19.59 -6.01
CA PHE A 33 9.06 20.35 -5.18
C PHE A 33 10.28 19.55 -4.73
N GLY A 34 10.34 18.23 -4.95
CA GLY A 34 11.40 17.37 -4.43
C GLY A 34 12.79 17.58 -5.03
N SER A 35 12.93 18.46 -6.03
CA SER A 35 14.23 18.90 -6.58
C SER A 35 14.55 20.35 -6.26
N VAL A 36 13.66 21.06 -5.56
CA VAL A 36 13.90 22.42 -5.13
C VAL A 36 14.65 22.35 -3.81
N ILE A 37 15.90 22.79 -3.83
CA ILE A 37 16.70 22.95 -2.62
C ILE A 37 16.26 24.28 -1.97
N PRO A 38 15.86 24.29 -0.68
CA PRO A 38 15.58 25.55 0.00
C PRO A 38 16.87 26.39 0.09
N PRO A 39 16.79 27.73 -0.01
CA PRO A 39 17.97 28.61 -0.04
C PRO A 39 18.94 28.39 1.12
N GLU A 40 18.42 28.03 2.29
CA GLU A 40 19.17 27.75 3.52
C GLU A 40 20.10 26.53 3.42
N PHE A 41 19.87 25.65 2.44
CA PHE A 41 20.62 24.41 2.21
C PHE A 41 21.43 24.43 0.90
N GLU A 42 21.45 25.56 0.19
CA GLU A 42 22.27 25.73 -1.01
C GLU A 42 23.76 25.51 -0.68
N GLY A 43 24.42 24.67 -1.49
CA GLY A 43 25.82 24.30 -1.29
C GLY A 43 26.08 23.24 -0.22
N GLN A 44 25.10 22.89 0.63
CA GLN A 44 25.19 21.76 1.56
C GLN A 44 24.59 20.47 1.01
N ILE A 45 23.60 20.60 0.12
CA ILE A 45 22.92 19.46 -0.51
C ILE A 45 23.33 19.37 -1.97
N ASP A 46 23.79 18.19 -2.39
CA ASP A 46 24.03 17.89 -3.80
C ASP A 46 22.68 17.72 -4.53
N GLY A 47 22.36 18.65 -5.41
CA GLY A 47 21.14 18.61 -6.21
C GLY A 47 21.04 17.41 -7.16
N SER A 48 22.18 16.87 -7.61
CA SER A 48 22.20 15.66 -8.44
C SER A 48 21.82 14.42 -7.64
N LEU A 49 22.29 14.32 -6.39
CA LEU A 49 21.91 13.28 -5.46
C LEU A 49 20.44 13.42 -5.05
N LEU A 50 19.99 14.63 -4.73
CA LEU A 50 18.60 14.91 -4.39
C LEU A 50 17.63 14.51 -5.52
N SER A 51 17.96 14.85 -6.77
CA SER A 51 17.14 14.45 -7.93
C SER A 51 17.08 12.93 -8.08
N LYS A 52 18.21 12.22 -7.92
CA LYS A 52 18.23 10.75 -7.96
C LYS A 52 17.39 10.13 -6.85
N THR A 53 17.49 10.66 -5.62
CA THR A 53 16.70 10.20 -4.48
C THR A 53 15.21 10.45 -4.68
N ARG A 54 14.83 11.59 -5.27
CA ARG A 54 13.44 11.87 -5.68
C ARG A 54 12.95 10.82 -6.67
N ASP A 55 13.70 10.58 -7.74
CA ASP A 55 13.29 9.65 -8.81
C ASP A 55 13.14 8.22 -8.28
N TYR A 56 14.07 7.78 -7.43
CA TYR A 56 13.98 6.50 -6.74
C TYR A 56 12.73 6.42 -5.85
N ASN A 57 12.45 7.43 -5.03
CA ASN A 57 11.26 7.45 -4.16
C ASN A 57 9.96 7.42 -4.97
N VAL A 58 9.90 8.13 -6.10
CA VAL A 58 8.72 8.15 -6.97
C VAL A 58 8.42 6.75 -7.51
N GLU A 59 9.43 6.07 -8.06
CA GLU A 59 9.27 4.71 -8.59
C GLU A 59 8.97 3.69 -7.48
N HIS A 60 9.71 3.76 -6.36
CA HIS A 60 9.51 2.88 -5.21
C HIS A 60 8.09 3.00 -4.64
N THR A 61 7.59 4.22 -4.46
CA THR A 61 6.24 4.43 -3.92
C THR A 61 5.16 3.97 -4.90
N LYS A 62 5.35 4.18 -6.21
CA LYS A 62 4.43 3.69 -7.24
C LYS A 62 4.35 2.16 -7.23
N PHE A 63 5.49 1.48 -7.12
CA PHE A 63 5.54 0.02 -6.97
C PHE A 63 4.86 -0.42 -5.67
N GLY A 64 5.16 0.25 -4.55
CA GLY A 64 4.55 -0.01 -3.24
C GLY A 64 3.01 0.09 -3.27
N PHE A 65 2.43 1.00 -4.04
CA PHE A 65 0.98 1.05 -4.22
C PHE A 65 0.42 -0.18 -4.92
N VAL A 66 1.04 -0.61 -6.02
CA VAL A 66 0.59 -1.76 -6.77
C VAL A 66 0.72 -3.04 -5.92
N SER A 67 1.87 -3.21 -5.25
CA SER A 67 2.10 -4.36 -4.36
C SER A 67 1.10 -4.38 -3.21
N SER A 68 0.92 -3.27 -2.51
CA SER A 68 -0.02 -3.23 -1.37
C SER A 68 -1.47 -3.47 -1.79
N GLY A 69 -1.86 -3.02 -2.99
CA GLY A 69 -3.19 -3.29 -3.54
C GLY A 69 -3.37 -4.79 -3.82
N PHE A 70 -2.37 -5.40 -4.45
CA PHE A 70 -2.34 -6.84 -4.70
C PHE A 70 -2.43 -7.65 -3.40
N ASP A 71 -1.60 -7.34 -2.40
CA ASP A 71 -1.57 -8.06 -1.12
C ASP A 71 -2.94 -7.99 -0.40
N LYS A 72 -3.58 -6.82 -0.42
CA LYS A 72 -4.91 -6.62 0.16
C LYS A 72 -5.98 -7.41 -0.59
N ILE A 73 -5.94 -7.43 -1.92
CA ILE A 73 -6.88 -8.22 -2.74
C ILE A 73 -6.70 -9.71 -2.47
N VAL A 74 -5.46 -10.20 -2.48
CA VAL A 74 -5.14 -11.60 -2.19
C VAL A 74 -5.62 -11.98 -0.79
N THR A 75 -5.39 -11.12 0.21
CA THR A 75 -5.83 -11.34 1.59
C THR A 75 -7.36 -11.42 1.68
N LEU A 76 -8.08 -10.48 1.07
CA LEU A 76 -9.55 -10.50 1.07
C LEU A 76 -10.10 -11.73 0.34
N LEU A 77 -9.53 -12.07 -0.82
CA LEU A 77 -9.92 -13.25 -1.59
C LEU A 77 -9.66 -14.53 -0.79
N PHE A 78 -8.54 -14.59 -0.08
CA PHE A 78 -8.23 -15.70 0.80
C PHE A 78 -9.29 -15.83 1.91
N ILE A 79 -9.53 -14.76 2.68
CA ILE A 79 -10.46 -14.80 3.82
C ILE A 79 -11.91 -15.11 3.39
N PHE A 80 -12.39 -14.52 2.30
CA PHE A 80 -13.80 -14.64 1.91
C PHE A 80 -14.12 -15.81 0.97
N VAL A 81 -13.13 -16.32 0.23
CA VAL A 81 -13.35 -17.37 -0.79
C VAL A 81 -12.53 -18.62 -0.47
N LEU A 82 -11.21 -18.48 -0.33
CA LEU A 82 -10.32 -19.64 -0.26
C LEU A 82 -10.24 -20.27 1.13
N LEU A 83 -10.63 -19.55 2.19
CA LEU A 83 -10.48 -20.01 3.56
C LEU A 83 -11.20 -21.34 3.81
N ASN A 84 -12.42 -21.50 3.28
CA ASN A 84 -13.16 -22.75 3.42
C ASN A 84 -12.48 -23.90 2.67
N ILE A 85 -11.97 -23.65 1.46
CA ILE A 85 -11.24 -24.65 0.66
C ILE A 85 -9.96 -25.08 1.41
N TYR A 86 -9.23 -24.09 1.94
CA TYR A 86 -8.04 -24.33 2.75
C TYR A 86 -8.37 -25.15 4.00
N ASN A 87 -9.41 -24.80 4.74
CA ASN A 87 -9.84 -25.54 5.93
C ASN A 87 -10.21 -26.98 5.59
N SER A 88 -11.04 -27.23 4.56
CA SER A 88 -11.40 -28.60 4.16
C SER A 88 -10.18 -29.40 3.70
N TRP A 89 -9.20 -28.77 3.06
CA TRP A 89 -7.95 -29.43 2.72
C TRP A 89 -7.16 -29.83 3.97
N ILE A 90 -7.04 -28.94 4.96
CA ILE A 90 -6.37 -29.25 6.22
C ILE A 90 -7.09 -30.37 6.99
N GLU A 91 -8.42 -30.32 7.06
CA GLU A 91 -9.23 -31.39 7.67
C GLU A 91 -9.02 -32.74 6.98
N SER A 92 -8.85 -32.75 5.65
CA SER A 92 -8.61 -33.99 4.89
C SER A 92 -7.28 -34.67 5.19
N LEU A 93 -6.33 -33.95 5.80
CA LEU A 93 -5.03 -34.51 6.18
C LEU A 93 -5.11 -35.39 7.44
N ASP A 94 -6.26 -35.38 8.13
CA ASP A 94 -6.58 -36.21 9.31
C ASP A 94 -5.42 -36.27 10.30
N PHE A 95 -4.78 -35.11 10.53
CA PHE A 95 -3.63 -35.03 11.40
C PHE A 95 -4.07 -35.36 12.84
N PRO A 96 -3.32 -36.21 13.55
CA PRO A 96 -3.59 -36.49 14.94
C PRO A 96 -3.12 -35.29 15.76
N PHE A 97 -3.98 -34.29 15.93
CA PHE A 97 -3.84 -33.31 17.01
C PHE A 97 -4.68 -33.73 18.20
#